data_AF-X1NT42-F1
#
_entry.id   AF-X1NT42-F1
#
_cell.length_a   1.000
_cell.length_b   1.000
_cell.length_c   1.000
_cell.angle_alpha   90.00
_cell.angle_beta   90.00
_cell.angle_gamma   90.00
#
_symmetry.space_group_name_H-M   'P 1'
#
loop_
_entity.id
_entity.type
_entity.pdbx_description
1 polymer ?
#
loop_
_entity_poly.entity_id
_entity_poly.type
_entity_poly.pdbx_seq_one_letter_code
_entity_poly.pdbx_strand_id
1 'polypeptide(L)'
;ASLLTGRSLVTVAMLIALFSWPWMARNMRSQVLSLRERKFVDLARISGKSDFIIVVKEILPNMLAYVFLVFIMATGWAVVMESSISVIGLGPTTGFTLGKMLRLVIDWDMIRLGAWWYFIPPGLVIVMFTGTLMMLTSVIDDVLNPKVRTE
;
A
#
# COMPACT_ATOMS: atom_id res chain seq x y z
N ALA A 1 -7.96 19.68 -22.53
CA ALA A 1 -7.82 18.55 -23.49
C ALA A 1 -6.48 17.81 -23.41
N SER A 2 -5.47 18.29 -22.67
CA SER A 2 -4.14 17.64 -22.57
C SER A 2 -4.04 16.46 -21.60
N LEU A 3 -5.01 16.27 -20.69
CA LEU A 3 -5.05 15.11 -19.78
C LEU A 3 -5.48 13.81 -20.48
N LEU A 4 -5.97 13.90 -21.72
CA LEU A 4 -6.40 12.74 -22.52
C LEU A 4 -5.32 12.22 -23.47
N THR A 5 -4.20 12.93 -23.63
CA THR A 5 -3.17 12.62 -24.65
C THR A 5 -2.05 11.69 -24.13
N GLY A 6 -2.13 11.25 -22.87
CA GLY A 6 -1.18 10.29 -22.33
C GLY A 6 -1.31 10.16 -20.82
N ARG A 7 -2.14 9.22 -20.35
CA ARG A 7 -2.14 8.87 -18.92
C ARG A 7 -0.82 8.18 -18.64
N SER A 8 0.13 8.94 -18.10
CA SER A 8 1.42 8.41 -17.69
C SER A 8 1.25 7.48 -16.48
N LEU A 9 2.18 6.53 -16.33
CA LEU A 9 2.25 5.68 -15.14
C LEU A 9 2.27 6.52 -13.85
N VAL A 10 3.00 7.64 -13.87
CA VAL A 10 3.13 8.57 -12.74
C VAL A 10 1.79 9.23 -12.41
N THR A 11 1.01 9.64 -13.42
CA THR A 11 -0.31 10.24 -13.22
C THR A 11 -1.27 9.25 -12.53
N VAL A 12 -1.28 7.99 -12.98
CA VAL A 12 -2.12 6.95 -12.36
C VAL A 12 -1.66 6.65 -10.93
N ALA A 13 -0.35 6.56 -10.69
CA ALA A 13 0.19 6.35 -9.35
C ALA A 13 -0.17 7.50 -8.40
N MET A 14 -0.07 8.76 -8.85
CA MET A 14 -0.48 9.93 -8.06
C MET A 14 -1.97 9.93 -7.73
N LEU A 15 -2.83 9.54 -8.68
CA LEU A 15 -4.27 9.41 -8.42
C LEU A 15 -4.54 8.34 -7.37
N ILE A 16 -3.95 7.15 -7.51
CA ILE A 16 -4.08 6.06 -6.53
C ILE A 16 -3.60 6.52 -5.14
N ALA A 17 -2.46 7.22 -5.06
CA ALA A 17 -1.97 7.78 -3.80
C ALA A 17 -2.95 8.79 -3.19
N LEU A 18 -3.52 9.70 -4.00
CA LEU A 18 -4.46 10.72 -3.57
C LEU A 18 -5.82 10.15 -3.12
N PHE A 19 -6.22 8.98 -3.60
CA PHE A 19 -7.45 8.32 -3.13
C PHE A 19 -7.20 7.36 -1.96
N SER A 20 -6.00 6.80 -1.82
CA SER A 20 -5.69 5.81 -0.78
C SER A 20 -5.15 6.41 0.53
N TRP A 21 -4.59 7.62 0.50
CA TRP A 21 -4.00 8.25 1.69
C TRP A 21 -4.93 8.42 2.92
N PRO A 22 -6.26 8.67 2.82
CA PRO A 22 -7.06 8.97 4.02
C PRO A 22 -7.19 7.75 4.92
N TRP A 23 -7.34 6.56 4.31
CA TRP A 23 -7.41 5.30 5.04
C TRP A 23 -6.08 5.01 5.75
N MET A 24 -4.97 5.22 5.05
CA MET A 24 -3.63 5.06 5.60
C MET A 24 -3.38 6.00 6.81
N ALA A 25 -3.74 7.28 6.64
CA ALA A 25 -3.60 8.29 7.68
C ALA A 25 -4.46 7.96 8.91
N ARG A 26 -5.67 7.43 8.71
CA ARG A 26 -6.55 6.97 9.80
C ARG A 26 -5.92 5.83 10.59
N ASN A 27 -5.35 4.83 9.93
CA ASN A 27 -4.67 3.69 10.59
C ASN A 27 -3.43 4.14 11.36
N MET A 28 -2.63 5.04 10.79
CA MET A 28 -1.48 5.62 11.49
C MET A 28 -1.92 6.40 12.74
N ARG A 29 -2.98 7.21 12.63
CA ARG A 29 -3.49 7.97 13.78
C ARG A 29 -3.98 7.05 14.90
N SER A 30 -4.67 5.96 14.60
CA SER A 30 -5.14 5.03 15.63
C SER A 30 -3.98 4.37 16.37
N GLN A 31 -2.91 3.99 15.66
CA GLN A 31 -1.72 3.46 16.32
C GLN A 31 -0.99 4.52 17.15
N VAL A 32 -0.83 5.73 16.62
CA VAL A 32 -0.21 6.83 17.38
C VAL A 32 -0.99 7.12 18.67
N LEU A 33 -2.32 7.05 18.64
CA LEU A 33 -3.14 7.21 19.84
C LEU A 33 -2.85 6.11 20.87
N SER A 34 -2.72 4.84 20.43
CA SER A 34 -2.34 3.72 21.30
C SER A 34 -0.94 3.89 21.92
N LEU A 35 0.04 4.41 21.17
CA LEU A 35 1.37 4.69 21.73
C LEU A 35 1.39 5.90 22.66
N ARG A 36 0.53 6.89 22.42
CA ARG A 36 0.42 8.09 23.25
C ARG A 36 -0.04 7.77 24.68
N GLU A 37 -0.82 6.72 24.87
CA GLU A 37 -1.29 6.26 26.19
C GLU A 37 -0.21 5.52 27.00
N ARG A 38 0.97 5.24 26.42
CA ARG A 38 2.05 4.59 27.16
C ARG A 38 2.83 5.61 28.00
N LYS A 39 3.15 5.21 29.24
CA LYS A 39 3.86 5.98 30.30
C LYS A 39 5.10 6.78 29.85
N PHE A 40 5.70 6.43 28.71
CA PHE A 40 6.86 7.10 28.13
C PHE A 40 6.56 8.55 27.69
N VAL A 41 5.36 8.81 27.15
CA VAL A 41 4.98 10.15 26.66
C VAL A 41 4.68 11.10 27.82
N ASP A 42 4.09 10.59 28.91
CA ASP A 42 3.83 11.38 30.12
C ASP A 42 5.14 11.81 30.81
N LEU A 43 6.14 10.92 30.86
CA LEU A 43 7.47 11.25 31.40
C LEU A 43 8.20 12.33 30.58
N ALA A 44 8.06 12.29 29.25
CA ALA A 44 8.65 13.28 28.36
C ALA A 44 7.99 14.67 28.48
N ARG A 45 6.67 14.69 28.72
CA ARG A 45 5.91 15.91 28.96
C ARG A 45 6.23 16.53 30.33
N ILE A 46 6.42 15.71 31.37
CA ILE A 46 6.88 16.17 32.69
C ILE A 46 8.29 16.79 32.59
N SER A 47 9.11 16.34 31.63
CA SER A 47 10.44 16.90 31.37
C SER A 47 10.45 18.24 30.61
N GLY A 48 9.28 18.83 30.32
CA GLY A 48 9.18 20.17 29.74
C GLY A 48 9.55 20.28 28.25
N LYS A 49 9.62 19.16 27.51
CA LYS A 49 9.91 19.18 26.07
C LYS A 49 8.68 19.64 25.27
N SER A 50 8.90 20.31 24.14
CA SER A 50 7.81 20.69 23.23
C SER A 50 7.19 19.46 22.56
N ASP A 51 5.88 19.48 22.32
CA ASP A 51 5.13 18.37 21.72
C ASP A 51 5.75 17.91 20.37
N PHE A 52 6.30 18.84 19.57
CA PHE A 52 6.98 18.51 18.31
C PHE A 52 8.24 17.66 18.52
N ILE A 53 9.05 17.97 19.53
CA ILE A 53 10.27 17.21 19.85
C ILE A 53 9.89 15.81 20.34
N ILE A 54 8.83 15.67 21.14
CA ILE A 54 8.33 14.37 21.61
C ILE A 54 7.88 13.52 20.42
N VAL A 55 7.14 14.10 19.48
CA VAL A 55 6.68 13.38 18.28
C VAL A 55 7.86 12.91 17.44
N VAL A 56 8.81 13.79 17.08
CA VAL A 56 9.90 13.42 16.15
C VAL A 56 10.98 12.56 16.81
N LYS A 57 11.30 12.79 18.08
CA LYS A 57 12.44 12.12 18.74
C LYS A 57 12.03 10.87 19.50
N GLU A 58 10.80 10.78 19.96
CA GLU A 58 10.34 9.68 20.81
C GLU A 58 9.26 8.84 20.12
N ILE A 59 8.24 9.45 19.52
CA ILE A 59 7.16 8.67 18.88
C ILE A 59 7.57 8.14 17.50
N LEU A 60 8.13 9.00 16.65
CA LEU A 60 8.47 8.68 15.26
C LEU A 60 9.41 7.48 15.14
N PRO A 61 10.59 7.41 15.79
CA PRO A 61 11.50 6.26 15.65
C PRO A 61 10.90 4.96 16.17
N ASN A 62 10.07 5.01 17.21
CA ASN A 62 9.35 3.82 17.71
C ASN A 62 8.24 3.37 16.75
N MET A 63 7.63 4.31 16.01
CA MET A 63 6.59 4.06 15.03
C MET A 63 7.12 3.76 13.63
N LEU A 64 8.40 4.01 13.33
CA LEU A 64 8.97 3.80 12.00
C LEU A 64 8.72 2.37 11.51
N ALA A 65 8.89 1.37 12.38
CA ALA A 65 8.64 -0.03 12.05
C ALA A 65 7.18 -0.26 11.60
N TYR A 66 6.22 0.36 12.30
CA TYR A 66 4.80 0.34 11.90
C TYR A 66 4.54 1.12 10.60
N VAL A 67 5.19 2.27 10.39
CA VAL A 67 5.08 3.03 9.14
C VAL A 67 5.56 2.20 7.96
N PHE A 68 6.68 1.47 8.12
CA PHE A 68 7.18 0.56 7.09
C PHE A 68 6.21 -0.58 6.79
N LEU A 69 5.60 -1.18 7.81
CA LEU A 69 4.55 -2.20 7.63
C LEU A 69 3.39 -1.67 6.78
N VAL A 70 2.86 -0.50 7.17
CA VAL A 70 1.75 0.15 6.48
C VAL A 70 2.12 0.52 5.04
N PHE A 71 3.35 0.96 4.80
CA PHE A 71 3.86 1.25 3.46
C PHE A 71 3.91 0.01 2.55
N ILE A 72 4.32 -1.15 3.08
CA ILE A 72 4.33 -2.41 2.35
C ILE A 72 2.89 -2.80 1.96
N MET A 73 1.95 -2.72 2.91
CA MET A 73 0.53 -2.97 2.63
C MET A 73 -0.01 -2.01 1.57
N ALA A 74 0.30 -0.72 1.69
CA ALA A 74 -0.11 0.31 0.74
C ALA A 74 0.33 -0.02 -0.68
N THR A 75 1.57 -0.50 -0.84
CA THR A 75 2.15 -0.88 -2.12
C THR A 75 1.39 -2.07 -2.73
N GLY A 76 1.09 -3.10 -1.94
CA GLY A 76 0.29 -4.25 -2.40
C GLY A 76 -1.10 -3.84 -2.88
N TRP A 77 -1.79 -3.00 -2.10
CA TRP A 77 -3.10 -2.46 -2.48
C TRP A 77 -3.04 -1.59 -3.74
N ALA A 78 -2.00 -0.78 -3.90
CA ALA A 78 -1.81 0.07 -5.06
C ALA A 78 -1.69 -0.74 -6.36
N VAL A 79 -0.98 -1.88 -6.34
CA VAL A 79 -0.85 -2.78 -7.51
C VAL A 79 -2.20 -3.39 -7.91
N VAL A 80 -2.99 -3.84 -6.94
CA VAL A 80 -4.33 -4.38 -7.19
C VAL A 80 -5.25 -3.30 -7.74
N MET A 81 -5.19 -2.09 -7.17
CA MET A 81 -6.01 -0.96 -7.61
C MET A 81 -5.64 -0.51 -9.03
N GLU A 82 -4.34 -0.39 -9.35
CA GLU A 82 -3.87 -0.11 -10.71
C GLU A 82 -4.37 -1.17 -11.70
N SER A 83 -4.24 -2.44 -11.33
CA SER A 83 -4.66 -3.55 -12.18
C SER A 83 -6.17 -3.52 -12.46
N SER A 84 -6.98 -3.25 -11.43
CA SER A 84 -8.43 -3.12 -11.53
C SER A 84 -8.85 -1.95 -12.43
N ILE A 85 -8.22 -0.79 -12.25
CA ILE A 85 -8.46 0.42 -13.06
C ILE A 85 -8.01 0.19 -14.51
N SER A 86 -6.90 -0.52 -14.72
CA SER A 86 -6.41 -0.83 -16.06
C SER A 86 -7.30 -1.80 -16.82
N VAL A 87 -7.85 -2.82 -16.15
CA VAL A 87 -8.80 -3.77 -16.73
C VAL A 87 -10.04 -3.07 -17.29
N ILE A 88 -10.56 -2.06 -16.59
CA ILE A 88 -11.70 -1.26 -17.08
C ILE A 88 -11.32 -0.20 -18.13
N GLY A 89 -10.05 -0.12 -18.53
CA GLY A 89 -9.57 0.80 -19.57
C GLY A 89 -9.24 2.21 -19.04
N LEU A 90 -9.22 2.38 -17.72
CA LEU A 90 -8.85 3.64 -17.06
C LEU A 90 -7.36 3.71 -16.68
N GLY A 91 -6.60 2.64 -16.95
CA GLY A 91 -5.17 2.54 -16.64
C GLY A 91 -4.26 3.43 -17.49
N PRO A 92 -2.93 3.33 -17.26
CA PRO A 92 -1.95 4.14 -17.95
C PRO A 92 -1.89 3.78 -19.44
N THR A 93 -1.90 4.79 -20.31
CA THR A 93 -1.83 4.59 -21.76
C THR A 93 -0.38 4.37 -22.21
N THR A 94 0.58 4.94 -21.50
CA THR A 94 2.02 4.81 -21.77
C THR A 94 2.68 3.80 -20.83
N GLY A 95 3.50 2.91 -21.36
CA GLY A 95 4.18 1.86 -20.60
C GLY A 95 3.46 0.50 -20.62
N PHE A 96 4.12 -0.52 -20.09
CA PHE A 96 3.58 -1.87 -19.88
C PHE A 96 3.42 -2.13 -18.38
N THR A 97 2.18 -2.31 -17.93
CA THR A 97 1.84 -2.71 -16.55
C THR A 97 1.14 -4.07 -16.57
N LEU A 98 1.12 -4.76 -15.43
CA LEU A 98 0.41 -6.04 -15.29
C LEU A 98 -1.09 -5.88 -15.56
N GLY A 99 -1.69 -4.77 -15.09
CA GLY A 99 -3.06 -4.41 -15.40
C GLY A 99 -3.32 -4.22 -16.90
N LYS A 100 -2.36 -3.63 -17.62
CA LYS A 100 -2.46 -3.44 -19.07
C LYS A 100 -2.34 -4.76 -19.83
N MET A 101 -1.52 -5.70 -19.34
CA MET A 101 -1.48 -7.06 -19.89
C MET A 101 -2.84 -7.77 -19.76
N LEU A 102 -3.51 -7.64 -18.61
CA LEU A 102 -4.89 -8.14 -18.45
C LEU A 102 -5.87 -7.45 -19.40
N ARG A 103 -5.71 -6.14 -19.61
CA ARG A 103 -6.58 -5.38 -20.52
C ARG A 103 -6.47 -5.87 -21.96
N LEU A 104 -5.26 -6.21 -22.43
CA LEU A 104 -5.04 -6.74 -23.77
C LEU A 104 -5.78 -8.06 -24.01
N VAL A 105 -5.89 -8.93 -23.00
CA VAL A 105 -6.67 -10.18 -23.09
C VAL A 105 -8.14 -9.89 -23.39
N ILE A 106 -8.70 -8.85 -22.78
CA ILE A 106 -10.09 -8.44 -22.97
C ILE A 106 -10.28 -7.79 -24.34
N ASP A 107 -9.41 -6.85 -24.70
CA ASP A 107 -9.53 -6.09 -25.95
C ASP A 107 -9.43 -6.99 -27.20
N TRP A 108 -8.64 -8.07 -27.12
CA TRP A 108 -8.39 -9.00 -28.22
C TRP A 108 -9.26 -10.27 -28.15
N ASP A 109 -10.18 -10.34 -27.17
CA ASP A 109 -11.02 -11.50 -26.89
C ASP A 109 -10.24 -12.82 -26.87
N MET A 110 -9.03 -12.78 -26.30
CA MET A 110 -8.05 -13.88 -26.34
C MET A 110 -8.58 -15.16 -25.69
N ILE A 111 -9.50 -15.02 -24.73
CA ILE A 111 -10.17 -16.15 -24.08
C ILE A 111 -11.01 -16.93 -25.10
N ARG A 112 -11.74 -16.24 -26.00
CA ARG A 112 -12.54 -16.88 -27.04
C ARG A 112 -11.69 -17.52 -28.12
N LEU A 113 -10.51 -16.97 -28.39
CA LEU A 113 -9.51 -17.52 -29.31
C LEU A 113 -8.73 -18.73 -28.74
N GLY A 114 -9.06 -19.19 -27.54
CA GLY A 114 -8.38 -20.30 -26.88
C GLY A 114 -7.00 -19.93 -26.30
N ALA A 115 -6.66 -18.64 -26.27
CA ALA A 115 -5.39 -18.13 -25.77
C ALA A 115 -5.42 -17.80 -24.26
N TRP A 116 -6.00 -18.69 -23.45
CA TRP A 116 -6.14 -18.53 -21.99
C TRP A 116 -4.79 -18.35 -21.27
N TRP A 117 -3.70 -18.86 -21.85
CA TRP A 117 -2.33 -18.70 -21.37
C TRP A 117 -1.82 -17.26 -21.34
N TYR A 118 -2.48 -16.29 -21.99
CA TYR A 118 -2.11 -14.87 -21.87
C TYR A 118 -2.71 -14.21 -20.61
N PHE A 119 -3.78 -14.77 -20.04
CA PHE A 119 -4.44 -14.25 -18.86
C PHE A 119 -3.79 -14.72 -17.56
N ILE A 120 -3.40 -16.00 -17.50
CA ILE A 120 -2.91 -16.63 -16.26
C ILE A 120 -1.60 -16.02 -15.76
N PRO A 121 -0.55 -15.82 -16.57
CA PRO A 121 0.73 -15.31 -16.09
C PRO A 121 0.63 -13.94 -15.39
N PRO A 122 0.02 -12.89 -15.97
CA PRO A 122 -0.07 -11.61 -15.28
C PRO A 122 -0.95 -11.66 -14.04
N GLY A 123 -2.02 -12.47 -14.04
CA GLY A 123 -2.85 -12.69 -12.86
C GLY A 123 -2.08 -13.39 -11.73
N LEU A 124 -1.31 -14.43 -12.05
CA LEU A 124 -0.49 -15.17 -11.09
C LEU A 124 0.61 -14.29 -10.49
N VAL A 125 1.27 -13.46 -11.30
CA VAL A 125 2.29 -12.52 -10.83
C VAL A 125 1.69 -11.51 -9.85
N ILE A 126 0.51 -10.96 -10.14
CA ILE A 126 -0.18 -10.05 -9.21
C ILE A 126 -0.45 -10.77 -7.88
N VAL A 127 -1.07 -11.95 -7.92
CA VAL A 127 -1.43 -12.72 -6.72
C VAL A 127 -0.19 -13.09 -5.89
N MET A 128 0.87 -13.61 -6.54
CA MET A 128 2.11 -13.97 -5.86
C MET A 128 2.80 -12.76 -5.24
N PHE A 129 2.87 -11.65 -5.99
CA PHE A 129 3.50 -10.42 -5.51
C PHE A 129 2.76 -9.86 -4.30
N THR A 130 1.45 -9.65 -4.41
CA THR A 130 0.68 -9.09 -3.30
C THR A 130 0.54 -10.05 -2.13
N GLY A 131 0.43 -11.36 -2.40
CA GLY A 131 0.44 -12.39 -1.37
C GLY A 131 1.73 -12.40 -0.57
N THR A 132 2.88 -12.27 -1.24
CA THR A 132 4.20 -12.17 -0.58
C THR A 132 4.28 -10.93 0.31
N LEU A 133 3.80 -9.77 -0.16
CA LEU A 133 3.79 -8.55 0.65
C LEU A 133 2.88 -8.70 1.87
N MET A 134 1.70 -9.30 1.72
CA MET A 134 0.80 -9.57 2.85
C MET A 134 1.44 -10.51 3.88
N MET A 135 2.04 -11.62 3.44
CA MET A 135 2.74 -12.54 4.33
C MET A 135 3.90 -11.84 5.05
N LEU A 136 4.68 -11.03 4.33
CA LEU A 136 5.78 -10.26 4.91
C LEU A 136 5.28 -9.32 6.01
N THR A 137 4.14 -8.65 5.80
CA THR A 137 3.57 -7.76 6.81
C THR A 137 3.12 -8.51 8.06
N SER A 138 2.53 -9.70 7.93
CA SER A 138 2.15 -10.53 9.07
C SER A 138 3.35 -10.98 9.88
N VAL A 139 4.41 -11.46 9.21
CA VAL A 139 5.64 -11.91 9.89
C VAL A 139 6.33 -10.76 10.62
N ILE A 140 6.41 -9.59 9.99
CA ILE A 140 7.03 -8.42 10.62
C ILE A 140 6.17 -7.94 11.81
N ASP A 141 4.84 -7.95 11.68
CA ASP A 141 3.94 -7.57 12.77
C ASP A 141 4.08 -8.53 13.97
N ASP A 142 4.18 -9.84 13.72
CA ASP A 142 4.42 -10.86 14.76
C ASP A 142 5.75 -10.63 15.50
N VAL A 143 6.81 -10.25 14.78
CA VAL A 143 8.13 -9.94 15.37
C VAL A 143 8.09 -8.63 16.19
N LEU A 144 7.34 -7.63 15.72
CA LEU A 144 7.25 -6.32 16.38
C LEU A 144 6.29 -6.30 17.57
N ASN A 145 5.27 -7.17 17.58
CA ASN A 145 4.27 -7.30 18.64
C ASN A 145 4.37 -8.66 19.38
N PRO A 146 5.47 -8.94 20.11
CA PRO A 146 5.67 -10.21 20.81
C PRO A 146 4.71 -10.45 21.99
N LYS A 147 3.84 -9.48 22.32
CA LYS A 147 2.99 -9.50 23.53
C LYS A 147 1.75 -10.38 23.45
N VAL A 148 1.40 -10.92 22.28
CA VAL A 148 0.21 -11.77 22.12
C VAL A 148 0.47 -13.24 22.52
N ARG A 149 1.70 -13.57 22.94
CA ARG A 149 2.14 -14.95 23.18
C ARG A 149 2.25 -15.35 24.66
N THR A 150 1.82 -14.49 25.60
CA THR A 150 1.95 -14.74 27.04
C THR A 150 0.62 -14.69 27.82
N GLU A 151 -0.48 -15.01 27.15
CA GLU A 151 -1.73 -15.45 27.82
C GLU A 151 -2.18 -16.80 27.25
#